data_AF-A0A2C1ZEA5-F1
#
_entry.id   AF-A0A2C1ZEA5-F1
#
_cell.length_a   1.000
_cell.length_b   1.000
_cell.length_c   1.000
_cell.angle_alpha   90.00
_cell.angle_beta   90.00
_cell.angle_gamma   90.00
#
_symmetry.space_group_name_H-M   'P 1'
#
loop_
_entity.id
_entity.type
_entity.pdbx_description
1 polymer ?
#
loop_
_entity_poly.entity_id
_entity_poly.type
_entity_poly.pdbx_seq_one_letter_code
_entity_poly.pdbx_strand_id
1 'polypeptide(L)'
;MNNRGEAVAAILAEWEGIQKQLAPLFRARDQKNTKKWMEKGINLYLQFLYLTNHETFPPINRNRYDQFLFKPVNLEERIDFINSRPELYHSYRQLSELMIEQEKQFVKSNIIRKSSRL
;
A
#
# COMPACT_ATOMS: atom_id res chain seq x y z
N MET A 1 -21.61 5.30 -10.98
CA MET A 1 -20.15 5.19 -11.18
C MET A 1 -19.50 4.91 -9.84
N ASN A 2 -18.77 3.80 -9.71
CA ASN A 2 -18.25 3.35 -8.43
C ASN A 2 -16.84 3.94 -8.24
N ASN A 3 -16.78 5.23 -7.90
CA ASN A 3 -15.57 6.06 -7.79
C ASN A 3 -14.39 5.37 -7.06
N ARG A 4 -14.67 4.56 -6.02
CA ARG A 4 -13.62 3.79 -5.30
C ARG A 4 -12.98 2.68 -6.14
N GLY A 5 -13.74 2.01 -6.99
CA GLY A 5 -13.21 0.94 -7.84
C GLY A 5 -12.24 1.50 -8.89
N GLU A 6 -12.59 2.63 -9.48
CA GLU A 6 -11.73 3.38 -10.41
C GLU A 6 -10.46 3.89 -9.70
N ALA A 7 -10.60 4.44 -8.49
CA ALA A 7 -9.46 4.88 -7.68
C ALA A 7 -8.51 3.72 -7.33
N VAL A 8 -9.03 2.55 -6.94
CA VAL A 8 -8.18 1.37 -6.68
C VAL A 8 -7.51 0.88 -7.96
N ALA A 9 -8.22 0.86 -9.09
CA ALA A 9 -7.62 0.48 -10.37
C ALA A 9 -6.45 1.42 -10.74
N ALA A 10 -6.59 2.73 -10.51
CA ALA A 10 -5.52 3.70 -10.72
C ALA A 10 -4.32 3.46 -9.79
N ILE A 11 -4.57 3.19 -8.50
CA ILE A 11 -3.54 2.83 -7.52
C ILE A 11 -2.76 1.58 -7.97
N LEU A 12 -3.45 0.52 -8.41
CA LEU A 12 -2.80 -0.71 -8.83
C LEU A 12 -1.98 -0.52 -10.12
N ALA A 13 -2.47 0.28 -11.05
CA ALA A 13 -1.74 0.64 -12.26
C ALA A 13 -0.46 1.46 -11.94
N GLU A 14 -0.56 2.41 -11.00
CA GLU A 14 0.61 3.17 -10.55
C GLU A 14 1.63 2.27 -9.84
N TRP A 15 1.15 1.33 -9.03
CA TRP A 15 2.01 0.34 -8.37
C TRP A 15 2.78 -0.51 -9.38
N GLU A 16 2.12 -1.01 -10.44
CA GLU A 16 2.79 -1.73 -11.52
C GLU A 16 3.88 -0.88 -12.18
N GLY A 17 3.61 0.42 -12.39
CA GLY A 17 4.59 1.40 -12.85
C GLY A 17 5.80 1.50 -11.92
N ILE A 18 5.58 1.61 -10.61
CA ILE A 18 6.64 1.65 -9.60
C ILE A 18 7.47 0.37 -9.60
N GLN A 19 6.84 -0.81 -9.70
CA GLN A 19 7.55 -2.09 -9.76
C GLN A 19 8.48 -2.18 -10.97
N LYS A 20 8.04 -1.70 -12.14
CA LYS A 20 8.86 -1.63 -13.36
C LYS A 20 10.09 -0.74 -13.19
N GLN A 21 9.99 0.33 -12.39
CA GLN A 21 11.14 1.19 -12.07
C GLN A 21 12.08 0.56 -11.05
N LEU A 22 11.55 -0.14 -10.04
CA LEU A 22 12.35 -0.76 -8.98
C LEU A 22 13.20 -1.94 -9.46
N ALA A 23 12.68 -2.75 -10.39
CA ALA A 23 13.36 -3.95 -10.88
C ALA A 23 14.79 -3.70 -11.41
N PRO A 24 15.04 -2.74 -12.33
CA PRO A 24 16.41 -2.45 -12.78
C PRO A 24 17.28 -1.82 -11.68
N LEU A 25 16.71 -1.03 -10.76
CA LEU A 25 17.45 -0.35 -9.69
C LEU A 25 18.04 -1.35 -8.68
N PHE A 26 17.26 -2.38 -8.31
CA PHE A 26 17.78 -3.46 -7.47
C PHE A 26 18.92 -4.24 -8.13
N ARG A 27 18.83 -4.49 -9.45
CA ARG A 27 19.92 -5.15 -10.19
C ARG A 27 21.18 -4.29 -10.24
N ALA A 28 21.02 -2.99 -10.48
CA ALA A 28 22.09 -2.02 -10.51
C ALA A 28 22.65 -1.65 -9.12
N ARG A 29 22.01 -2.12 -8.04
CA ARG A 29 22.32 -1.76 -6.65
C ARG A 29 22.28 -0.23 -6.42
N ASP A 30 21.43 0.48 -7.16
CA ASP A 30 21.23 1.92 -7.02
C ASP A 30 20.33 2.21 -5.82
N GLN A 31 20.90 2.20 -4.62
CA GLN A 31 20.18 2.39 -3.37
C GLN A 31 19.48 3.76 -3.30
N LYS A 32 20.10 4.81 -3.85
CA LYS A 32 19.57 6.17 -3.80
C LYS A 32 18.26 6.27 -4.56
N ASN A 33 18.20 5.76 -5.79
CA ASN A 33 16.97 5.78 -6.57
C ASN A 33 15.98 4.71 -6.11
N THR A 34 16.47 3.55 -5.63
CA THR A 34 15.60 2.52 -5.03
C THR A 34 14.81 3.10 -3.87
N LYS A 35 15.48 3.79 -2.94
CA LYS A 35 14.83 4.45 -1.80
C LYS A 35 13.72 5.40 -2.24
N LYS A 36 14.00 6.29 -3.21
CA LYS A 36 13.00 7.24 -3.72
C LYS A 36 11.76 6.55 -4.29
N TRP A 37 11.94 5.48 -5.07
CA TRP A 37 10.81 4.74 -5.65
C TRP A 37 10.07 3.90 -4.62
N MET A 38 10.77 3.36 -3.63
CA MET A 38 10.18 2.66 -2.50
C MET A 38 9.35 3.59 -1.63
N GLU A 39 9.82 4.80 -1.33
CA GLU A 39 9.04 5.84 -0.61
C GLU A 39 7.74 6.18 -1.35
N LYS A 40 7.77 6.27 -2.69
CA LYS A 40 6.55 6.43 -3.49
C LYS A 40 5.61 5.23 -3.34
N GLY A 41 6.14 4.01 -3.41
CA GLY A 41 5.36 2.78 -3.23
C GLY A 41 4.72 2.68 -1.85
N ILE A 42 5.44 3.07 -0.79
CA ILE A 42 4.92 3.11 0.59
C ILE A 42 3.76 4.11 0.68
N ASN A 43 3.94 5.32 0.17
CA ASN A 43 2.88 6.34 0.18
C ASN A 43 1.64 5.87 -0.60
N LEU A 44 1.85 5.22 -1.74
CA LEU A 44 0.77 4.65 -2.54
C LEU A 44 0.03 3.53 -1.80
N TYR A 45 0.76 2.65 -1.10
CA TYR A 45 0.17 1.63 -0.23
C TYR A 45 -0.67 2.26 0.89
N LEU A 46 -0.17 3.31 1.55
CA LEU A 46 -0.92 3.98 2.60
C LEU A 46 -2.22 4.61 2.06
N GLN A 47 -2.18 5.26 0.89
CA GLN A 47 -3.39 5.73 0.22
C GLN A 47 -4.39 4.59 -0.01
N PHE A 48 -3.93 3.41 -0.44
CA PHE A 48 -4.78 2.25 -0.65
C PHE A 48 -5.42 1.75 0.66
N LEU A 49 -4.63 1.68 1.73
CA LEU A 49 -5.10 1.28 3.06
C LEU A 49 -6.19 2.23 3.59
N TYR A 50 -5.97 3.54 3.52
CA TYR A 50 -6.94 4.55 3.94
C TYR A 50 -8.21 4.51 3.08
N LEU A 51 -8.06 4.44 1.76
CA LEU A 51 -9.19 4.30 0.83
C LEU A 51 -10.03 3.06 1.12
N THR A 52 -9.38 1.94 1.47
CA THR A 52 -10.06 0.69 1.84
C THR A 52 -10.88 0.85 3.11
N ASN A 53 -10.37 1.59 4.10
CA ASN A 53 -11.03 1.82 5.38
C ASN A 53 -11.99 3.01 5.37
N HIS A 54 -12.18 3.68 4.23
CA HIS A 54 -13.03 4.88 4.09
C HIS A 54 -12.53 6.08 4.89
N GLU A 55 -11.24 6.10 5.19
CA GLU A 55 -10.60 7.15 5.94
C GLU A 55 -9.85 8.09 5.01
N THR A 56 -9.69 9.34 5.44
CA THR A 56 -8.97 10.34 4.64
C THR A 56 -7.48 10.21 4.94
N PHE A 57 -6.65 10.10 3.91
CA PHE A 57 -5.20 10.01 4.10
C PHE A 57 -4.66 11.32 4.72
N PRO A 58 -4.11 11.29 5.95
CA PRO A 58 -3.77 12.51 6.67
C PRO A 58 -2.50 13.17 6.11
N PRO A 59 -2.39 14.50 6.19
CA PRO A 59 -1.18 15.22 5.78
C PRO A 59 0.01 15.00 6.73
N ILE A 60 -0.23 14.52 7.95
CA ILE A 60 0.81 14.23 8.95
C ILE A 60 0.65 12.77 9.41
N ASN A 61 1.75 12.01 9.30
CA ASN A 61 1.84 10.60 9.68
C ASN A 61 1.70 10.43 11.21
N ARG A 62 0.46 10.48 11.73
CA ARG A 62 0.11 9.90 13.03
C ARG A 62 -0.59 8.58 12.76
N ASN A 63 0.20 7.59 12.38
CA ASN A 63 -0.30 6.28 11.98
C ASN A 63 -0.95 5.58 13.18
N ARG A 64 -2.27 5.50 13.16
CA ARG A 64 -3.08 4.71 14.09
C ARG A 64 -3.71 3.55 13.33
N TYR A 65 -2.85 2.62 12.92
CA TYR A 65 -3.27 1.45 12.14
C TYR A 65 -4.15 0.49 12.96
N ASP A 66 -4.07 0.56 14.29
CA ASP A 66 -4.92 -0.15 15.25
C ASP A 66 -6.42 0.06 14.97
N GLN A 67 -6.81 1.25 14.52
CA GLN A 67 -8.20 1.63 14.27
C GLN A 67 -8.78 1.05 12.97
N PHE A 68 -7.93 0.57 12.04
CA PHE A 68 -8.38 0.04 10.76
C PHE A 68 -8.94 -1.37 10.87
N LEU A 69 -10.16 -1.54 10.37
CA LEU A 69 -10.88 -2.82 10.31
C LEU A 69 -10.37 -3.70 9.15
N PHE A 70 -9.98 -3.09 8.04
CA PHE A 70 -9.58 -3.75 6.80
C PHE A 70 -8.09 -3.52 6.53
N LYS A 71 -7.25 -4.29 7.23
CA LYS A 71 -5.79 -4.18 7.16
C LYS A 71 -5.10 -5.56 7.03
N PRO A 72 -3.87 -5.61 6.49
CA PRO A 72 -3.02 -6.81 6.50
C PRO A 72 -2.65 -7.23 7.92
N VAL A 73 -2.22 -8.49 8.06
CA VAL A 73 -1.71 -9.01 9.34
C VAL A 73 -0.33 -8.41 9.62
N ASN A 74 -0.06 -8.09 10.89
CA ASN A 74 1.20 -7.49 11.36
C ASN A 74 1.61 -6.23 10.57
N LEU A 75 0.61 -5.44 10.15
CA LEU A 75 0.81 -4.26 9.32
C LEU A 75 1.86 -3.30 9.89
N GLU A 76 1.75 -3.00 11.19
CA GLU A 76 2.61 -2.01 11.86
C GLU A 76 4.08 -2.43 11.82
N GLU A 77 4.40 -3.64 12.27
CA GLU A 77 5.76 -4.20 12.24
C GLU A 77 6.35 -4.20 10.82
N ARG A 78 5.55 -4.58 9.82
CA ARG A 78 6.00 -4.64 8.43
C ARG A 78 6.25 -3.26 7.85
N ILE A 79 5.37 -2.29 8.11
CA ILE A 79 5.54 -0.92 7.64
C ILE A 79 6.71 -0.24 8.34
N ASP A 80 6.91 -0.47 9.64
CA ASP A 80 8.07 0.04 10.37
C ASP A 80 9.38 -0.51 9.79
N PHE A 81 9.43 -1.82 9.51
CA PHE A 81 10.57 -2.42 8.85
C PHE A 81 10.84 -1.80 7.47
N ILE A 82 9.82 -1.71 6.61
CA ILE A 82 9.93 -1.15 5.26
C ILE A 82 10.42 0.31 5.32
N ASN A 83 9.83 1.13 6.20
CA ASN A 83 10.19 2.54 6.38
C ASN A 83 11.63 2.71 6.88
N SER A 84 12.09 1.82 7.75
CA SER A 84 13.46 1.89 8.28
C SER A 84 14.53 1.52 7.25
N ARG A 85 14.19 0.70 6.25
CA ARG A 85 15.15 0.15 5.27
C ARG A 85 14.55 0.05 3.86
N PRO A 86 14.03 1.13 3.26
CA PRO A 86 13.29 1.07 2.00
C PRO A 86 14.14 0.55 0.84
N GLU A 87 15.46 0.77 0.85
CA GLU A 87 16.39 0.36 -0.20
C GLU A 87 16.69 -1.15 -0.25
N LEU A 88 16.20 -1.94 0.71
CA LEU A 88 16.41 -3.40 0.72
C LEU A 88 15.40 -4.12 -0.16
N TYR A 89 15.87 -5.16 -0.86
CA TYR A 89 14.99 -6.03 -1.65
C TYR A 89 13.91 -6.71 -0.79
N HIS A 90 14.24 -7.06 0.46
CA HIS A 90 13.28 -7.60 1.40
C HIS A 90 12.13 -6.62 1.71
N SER A 91 12.43 -5.33 1.81
CA SER A 91 11.41 -4.29 2.01
C SER A 91 10.50 -4.16 0.79
N TYR A 92 11.05 -4.25 -0.42
CA TYR A 92 10.26 -4.32 -1.65
C TYR A 92 9.31 -5.54 -1.68
N ARG A 93 9.82 -6.72 -1.29
CA ARG A 93 9.00 -7.93 -1.22
C ARG A 93 7.87 -7.79 -0.20
N GLN A 94 8.18 -7.28 1.00
CA GLN A 94 7.18 -7.02 2.04
C GLN A 94 6.10 -6.04 1.57
N LEU A 95 6.49 -4.93 0.92
CA LEU A 95 5.54 -3.96 0.37
C LEU A 95 4.67 -4.59 -0.75
N SER A 96 5.25 -5.43 -1.60
CA SER A 96 4.51 -6.12 -2.65
C SER A 96 3.46 -7.07 -2.09
N GLU A 97 3.80 -7.80 -1.03
CA GLU A 97 2.86 -8.68 -0.32
C GLU A 97 1.75 -7.86 0.37
N LEU A 98 2.10 -6.75 1.01
CA LEU A 98 1.12 -5.81 1.59
C LEU A 98 0.12 -5.30 0.55
N MET A 99 0.56 -4.96 -0.67
CA MET A 99 -0.33 -4.55 -1.77
C MET A 99 -1.34 -5.65 -2.14
N ILE A 100 -0.88 -6.89 -2.28
CA ILE A 100 -1.75 -8.04 -2.61
C ILE A 100 -2.74 -8.32 -1.48
N GLU A 101 -2.27 -8.28 -0.23
CA GLU A 101 -3.14 -8.47 0.93
C GLU A 101 -4.18 -7.35 1.04
N GLN A 102 -3.80 -6.10 0.76
CA GLN A 102 -4.71 -4.96 0.80
C GLN A 102 -5.78 -5.04 -0.28
N GLU A 103 -5.48 -5.57 -1.46
CA GLU A 103 -6.48 -5.82 -2.50
C GLU A 103 -7.58 -6.78 -2.02
N LYS A 104 -7.18 -7.86 -1.31
CA LYS A 104 -8.13 -8.77 -0.69
C LYS A 104 -8.99 -8.07 0.37
N GLN A 105 -8.39 -7.19 1.18
CA GLN A 105 -9.11 -6.39 2.17
C GLN A 105 -10.08 -5.40 1.52
N PHE A 106 -9.72 -4.81 0.38
CA PHE A 106 -10.60 -3.92 -0.37
C PHE A 106 -11.85 -4.65 -0.87
N VAL A 107 -11.68 -5.84 -1.47
CA VAL A 107 -12.82 -6.69 -1.90
C VAL A 107 -13.72 -7.01 -0.70
N LYS A 108 -13.15 -7.42 0.43
CA LYS A 108 -13.90 -7.70 1.68
C LYS A 108 -14.67 -6.47 2.16
N SER A 109 -14.06 -5.29 2.16
CA SER A 109 -14.72 -4.04 2.57
C SER A 109 -15.96 -3.72 1.71
N ASN A 110 -15.89 -4.01 0.41
CA ASN A 110 -17.01 -3.78 -0.52
C ASN A 110 -18.16 -4.75 -0.30
N ILE A 111 -17.90 -5.99 0.11
CA ILE A 111 -18.93 -6.99 0.41
C ILE A 111 -19.67 -6.60 1.70
N ILE A 112 -18.95 -6.35 2.79
CA ILE A 112 -19.55 -6.00 4.09
C ILE A 112 -20.35 -4.70 4.00
N ARG A 113 -19.89 -3.73 3.22
CA ARG A 113 -20.63 -2.48 3.00
C ARG A 113 -21.95 -2.71 2.25
N LYS A 114 -21.99 -3.66 1.30
CA LYS A 114 -23.23 -4.01 0.60
C LYS A 114 -24.21 -4.71 1.53
N SER A 115 -23.75 -5.60 2.41
CA SER A 115 -24.61 -6.29 3.37
C SER A 115 -25.11 -5.40 4.51
N SER A 116 -24.37 -4.35 4.87
CA SER A 116 -24.77 -3.36 5.90
C SER A 116 -25.75 -2.29 5.37
N ARG A 117 -26.14 -2.35 4.09
CA ARG A 117 -27.10 -1.45 3.44
C ARG A 117 -28.49 -2.09 3.25
N LEU A 118 -28.73 -3.25 3.87
CA LEU A 118 -30.04 -3.89 4.04
C LEU A 118 -30.59 -3.53 5.42
#